data_AF-A0A377DWJ5-F1
#
_entry.id   AF-A0A377DWJ5-F1
#
_cell.length_a   1.000
_cell.length_b   1.000
_cell.length_c   1.000
_cell.angle_alpha   90.00
_cell.angle_beta   90.00
_cell.angle_gamma   90.00
#
_symmetry.space_group_name_H-M   'P 1'
#
loop_
_entity.id
_entity.type
_entity.pdbx_description
1 polymer ?
#
loop_
_entity_poly.entity_id
_entity_poly.type
_entity_poly.pdbx_seq_one_letter_code
_entity_poly.pdbx_strand_id
1 'polypeptide(L)'
;MRSRLLNLFWQPEEYEVAEHEILLAFRALLASDSERFLPSAWQRFIQQLNYCSMEEIDELRWSLCTIAMNTAHLSFECVVLLAERLRWLQEENTGEIDEEELESFLYAIAKGNVFNFQTILHLPVAVQNDTIDFYQMFARIWSSHPQWLTLYLAQHRAVIIPDDAKLHRNLLRWYSAGRLDIPELLDYAQSWRKLNLIMKMRLIMNTRNASIVEKAKACWQNFVTTGASIPPPRRML
;
A
#
# COMPACT_ATOMS: atom_id res chain seq x y z
N MET A 1 66.63 7.60 -23.40
CA MET A 1 65.94 7.80 -22.11
C MET A 1 64.48 8.12 -22.38
N ARG A 2 63.58 7.40 -21.70
CA ARG A 2 62.14 7.66 -21.46
C ARG A 2 61.10 7.34 -22.54
N SER A 3 60.80 6.04 -22.57
CA SER A 3 59.45 5.44 -22.46
C SER A 3 58.29 6.39 -22.09
N ARG A 4 57.18 6.27 -22.83
CA ARG A 4 55.77 6.46 -22.41
C ARG A 4 54.92 5.59 -23.36
N LEU A 5 54.78 4.31 -23.03
CA LEU A 5 53.63 3.72 -22.32
C LEU A 5 52.29 3.90 -23.05
N LEU A 6 51.80 2.75 -23.50
CA LEU A 6 50.48 2.41 -24.01
C LEU A 6 49.35 3.14 -23.25
N ASN A 7 48.61 3.99 -23.94
CA ASN A 7 47.22 4.26 -23.59
C ASN A 7 46.36 3.16 -24.22
N LEU A 8 46.30 2.00 -23.57
CA LEU A 8 45.14 1.12 -23.70
C LEU A 8 43.97 1.89 -23.08
N PHE A 9 43.13 2.46 -23.94
CA PHE A 9 41.80 2.94 -23.59
C PHE A 9 41.04 1.74 -23.01
N TRP A 10 41.03 1.62 -21.69
CA TRP A 10 40.06 0.81 -20.98
C TRP A 10 38.71 1.51 -21.15
N GLN A 11 37.93 1.12 -22.16
CA GLN A 11 36.50 1.37 -22.14
C GLN A 11 35.93 0.33 -21.17
N PRO A 12 35.24 0.72 -20.09
CA PRO A 12 34.37 -0.22 -19.41
C PRO A 12 33.29 -0.57 -20.44
N GLU A 13 33.30 -1.80 -20.93
CA GLU A 13 32.09 -2.39 -21.49
C GLU A 13 31.08 -2.35 -20.35
N GLU A 14 30.15 -1.39 -20.38
CA GLU A 14 28.91 -1.46 -19.63
C GLU A 14 28.17 -2.70 -20.15
N TYR A 15 28.55 -3.86 -19.61
CA TYR A 15 27.76 -5.06 -19.68
C TYR A 15 26.47 -4.72 -18.93
N GLU A 16 25.42 -4.33 -19.65
CA GLU A 16 24.06 -4.38 -19.12
C GLU A 16 23.82 -5.84 -18.72
N VAL A 17 24.03 -6.15 -17.44
CA VAL A 17 23.63 -7.43 -16.87
C VAL A 17 22.12 -7.48 -17.05
N ALA A 18 21.65 -8.33 -17.96
CA ALA A 18 20.23 -8.51 -18.19
C ALA A 18 19.56 -8.83 -16.85
N GLU A 19 18.58 -8.02 -16.45
CA GLU A 19 17.86 -8.23 -15.21
C GLU A 19 17.20 -9.62 -15.23
N HIS A 20 17.35 -10.37 -14.14
CA HIS A 20 16.86 -11.74 -14.05
C HIS A 20 15.34 -11.79 -14.30
N GLU A 21 14.86 -12.74 -15.12
CA GLU A 21 13.47 -12.82 -15.58
C GLU A 21 12.44 -12.83 -14.44
N ILE A 22 12.77 -13.51 -13.34
CA ILE A 22 11.96 -13.51 -12.10
C ILE A 22 11.78 -12.11 -11.51
N LEU A 23 12.81 -11.26 -11.50
CA LEU A 23 12.70 -9.90 -10.97
C LEU A 23 11.77 -9.06 -11.87
N LEU A 24 11.89 -9.23 -13.19
CA LEU A 24 10.98 -8.60 -14.16
C LEU A 24 9.53 -9.06 -13.96
N ALA A 25 9.31 -10.37 -13.79
CA ALA A 25 7.99 -10.93 -13.52
C ALA A 25 7.39 -10.40 -12.21
N PHE A 26 8.22 -10.25 -11.17
CA PHE A 26 7.78 -9.68 -9.90
C PHE A 26 7.37 -8.21 -10.04
N ARG A 27 8.16 -7.39 -10.75
CA ARG A 27 7.79 -6.00 -11.06
C ARG A 27 6.49 -5.91 -11.84
N ALA A 28 6.30 -6.78 -12.83
CA ALA A 28 5.06 -6.83 -13.60
C ALA A 28 3.85 -7.18 -12.73
N LEU A 29 3.99 -8.15 -11.81
CA LEU A 29 2.95 -8.48 -10.83
C LEU A 29 2.59 -7.27 -9.96
N LEU A 30 3.59 -6.54 -9.47
CA LEU A 30 3.39 -5.37 -8.61
C LEU A 30 2.82 -4.16 -9.36
N ALA A 31 3.16 -3.99 -10.64
CA ALA A 31 2.62 -2.96 -11.51
C ALA A 31 1.16 -3.23 -11.92
N SER A 32 0.70 -4.46 -11.82
CA SER A 32 -0.68 -4.83 -12.18
C SER A 32 -1.71 -4.15 -11.28
N ASP A 33 -2.69 -3.50 -11.90
CA ASP A 33 -3.76 -2.77 -11.23
C ASP A 33 -4.63 -3.62 -10.32
N SER A 34 -4.73 -4.92 -10.63
CA SER A 34 -5.56 -5.86 -9.88
C SER A 34 -4.77 -7.00 -9.25
N GLU A 35 -3.75 -7.52 -9.92
CA GLU A 35 -3.08 -8.74 -9.47
C GLU A 35 -2.20 -8.51 -8.23
N ARG A 36 -1.66 -7.30 -8.05
CA ARG A 36 -0.79 -6.96 -6.92
C ARG A 36 -1.42 -7.18 -5.54
N PHE A 37 -2.76 -7.22 -5.46
CA PHE A 37 -3.51 -7.46 -4.23
C PHE A 37 -4.16 -8.85 -4.15
N LEU A 38 -4.01 -9.70 -5.16
CA LEU A 38 -4.64 -11.01 -5.22
C LEU A 38 -3.67 -12.10 -4.75
N PRO A 39 -3.98 -12.82 -3.65
CA PRO A 39 -3.14 -13.92 -3.18
C PRO A 39 -2.89 -15.00 -4.22
N SER A 40 -3.88 -15.28 -5.07
CA SER A 40 -3.76 -16.27 -6.15
C SER A 40 -2.75 -15.87 -7.23
N ALA A 41 -2.58 -14.57 -7.50
CA ALA A 41 -1.58 -14.09 -8.45
C ALA A 41 -0.16 -14.22 -7.87
N TRP A 42 0.00 -13.89 -6.59
CA TRP A 42 1.26 -14.10 -5.87
C TRP A 42 1.63 -15.58 -5.75
N GLN A 43 0.66 -16.47 -5.53
CA GLN A 43 0.90 -17.92 -5.56
C GLN A 43 1.34 -18.41 -6.94
N ARG A 44 0.80 -17.88 -8.04
CA ARG A 44 1.28 -18.18 -9.40
C ARG A 44 2.72 -17.72 -9.60
N PHE A 45 3.08 -16.54 -9.13
CA PHE A 45 4.46 -16.07 -9.14
C PHE A 45 5.38 -16.96 -8.31
N ILE A 46 4.95 -17.38 -7.11
CA ILE A 46 5.70 -18.33 -6.26
C ILE A 46 5.86 -19.69 -6.96
N GLN A 47 4.88 -20.14 -7.74
CA GLN A 47 5.03 -21.34 -8.56
C GLN A 47 6.10 -21.17 -9.64
N GLN A 48 6.24 -19.99 -10.25
CA GLN A 48 7.33 -19.69 -11.18
C GLN A 48 8.69 -19.74 -10.47
N LEU A 49 8.79 -19.14 -9.28
CA LEU A 49 9.99 -19.21 -8.44
C LEU A 49 10.42 -20.64 -8.11
N ASN A 50 9.47 -21.58 -7.99
CA ASN A 50 9.79 -22.98 -7.69
C ASN A 50 10.46 -23.74 -8.85
N TYR A 51 10.50 -23.17 -10.05
CA TYR A 51 11.25 -23.74 -11.17
C TYR A 51 12.73 -23.30 -11.18
N CYS A 52 13.09 -22.28 -10.41
CA CYS A 52 14.48 -21.87 -10.22
C CYS A 52 15.24 -22.89 -9.36
N SER A 53 16.54 -23.00 -9.61
CA SER A 53 17.47 -23.73 -8.77
C SER A 53 17.60 -23.09 -7.38
N MET A 54 18.14 -23.84 -6.43
CA MET A 54 18.38 -23.31 -5.08
C MET A 54 19.37 -22.15 -5.07
N GLU A 55 20.42 -22.20 -5.90
CA GLU A 55 21.42 -21.13 -6.02
C GLU A 55 20.79 -19.85 -6.55
N GLU A 56 19.96 -19.93 -7.60
CA GLU A 56 19.21 -18.77 -8.12
C GLU A 56 18.27 -18.18 -7.07
N ILE A 57 17.60 -19.03 -6.26
CA ILE A 57 16.72 -18.55 -5.19
C ILE A 57 17.51 -17.80 -4.12
N ASP A 58 18.69 -18.30 -3.75
CA ASP A 58 19.55 -17.65 -2.76
C ASP A 58 20.05 -16.27 -3.25
N GLU A 59 20.41 -16.15 -4.52
CA GLU A 59 20.79 -14.87 -5.14
C GLU A 59 19.61 -13.87 -5.25
N LEU A 60 18.41 -14.38 -5.54
CA LEU A 60 17.22 -13.54 -5.74
C LEU A 60 16.51 -13.16 -4.44
N ARG A 61 16.75 -13.88 -3.34
CA ARG A 61 16.00 -13.76 -2.07
C ARG A 61 15.91 -12.31 -1.59
N TRP A 62 17.06 -11.67 -1.41
CA TRP A 62 17.15 -10.32 -0.85
C TRP A 62 16.82 -9.26 -1.90
N SER A 63 17.13 -9.51 -3.18
CA SER A 63 16.66 -8.66 -4.27
C SER A 63 15.12 -8.56 -4.29
N LEU A 64 14.40 -9.67 -4.20
CA LEU A 64 12.94 -9.69 -4.12
C LEU A 64 12.42 -8.98 -2.86
N CYS A 65 13.12 -9.12 -1.73
CA CYS A 65 12.79 -8.42 -0.49
C CYS A 65 12.93 -6.90 -0.65
N THR A 66 14.05 -6.43 -1.18
CA THR A 66 14.31 -5.01 -1.47
C THR A 66 13.26 -4.42 -2.40
N ILE A 67 12.84 -5.16 -3.43
CA ILE A 67 11.78 -4.71 -4.33
C ILE A 67 10.47 -4.55 -3.57
N ALA A 68 10.10 -5.54 -2.74
CA ALA A 68 8.90 -5.44 -1.91
C ALA A 68 9.00 -4.23 -0.97
N MET A 69 10.07 -4.07 -0.20
CA MET A 69 10.25 -2.94 0.73
C MET A 69 10.06 -1.57 0.06
N ASN A 70 10.50 -1.43 -1.19
CA ASN A 70 10.42 -0.18 -1.95
C ASN A 70 9.11 -0.02 -2.75
N THR A 71 8.18 -0.97 -2.67
CA THR A 71 6.93 -0.92 -3.41
C THR A 71 5.84 -0.19 -2.62
N ALA A 72 5.28 0.85 -3.22
CA ALA A 72 4.12 1.54 -2.68
C ALA A 72 2.87 0.64 -2.75
N HIS A 73 1.97 0.78 -1.78
CA HIS A 73 0.68 0.06 -1.73
C HIS A 73 0.85 -1.46 -1.87
N LEU A 74 1.55 -2.09 -0.92
CA LEU A 74 1.67 -3.54 -0.86
C LEU A 74 0.56 -4.19 -0.04
N SER A 75 0.04 -5.32 -0.52
CA SER A 75 -0.77 -6.20 0.31
C SER A 75 0.12 -7.06 1.19
N PHE A 76 0.12 -6.79 2.49
CA PHE A 76 0.91 -7.58 3.45
C PHE A 76 0.52 -9.06 3.47
N GLU A 77 -0.76 -9.39 3.29
CA GLU A 77 -1.20 -10.79 3.16
C GLU A 77 -0.51 -11.52 2.00
N CYS A 78 -0.27 -10.83 0.88
CA CYS A 78 0.42 -11.39 -0.27
C CYS A 78 1.93 -11.48 -0.04
N VAL A 79 2.51 -10.46 0.59
CA VAL A 79 3.94 -10.45 0.93
C VAL A 79 4.29 -11.55 1.94
N VAL A 80 3.40 -11.88 2.90
CA VAL A 80 3.59 -13.02 3.82
C VAL A 80 3.84 -14.31 3.04
N LEU A 81 3.08 -14.58 1.96
CA LEU A 81 3.26 -15.79 1.16
C LEU A 81 4.67 -15.87 0.56
N LEU A 82 5.19 -14.74 0.08
CA LEU A 82 6.52 -14.65 -0.49
C LEU A 82 7.60 -14.76 0.61
N ALA A 83 7.42 -14.06 1.72
CA ALA A 83 8.33 -14.06 2.86
C ALA A 83 8.48 -15.46 3.48
N GLU A 84 7.38 -16.20 3.62
CA GLU A 84 7.37 -17.59 4.09
C GLU A 84 8.10 -18.51 3.10
N ARG A 85 7.88 -18.32 1.79
CA ARG A 85 8.54 -19.13 0.77
C ARG A 85 10.05 -18.91 0.72
N LEU A 86 10.48 -17.65 0.84
CA LEU A 86 11.87 -17.23 0.77
C LEU A 86 12.58 -17.25 2.14
N ARG A 87 11.83 -17.55 3.21
CA ARG A 87 12.32 -17.67 4.59
C ARG A 87 12.98 -16.41 5.15
N TRP A 88 12.44 -15.24 4.81
CA TRP A 88 12.98 -13.94 5.27
C TRP A 88 13.01 -13.79 6.80
N LEU A 89 12.19 -14.56 7.54
CA LEU A 89 12.16 -14.55 9.00
C LEU A 89 13.14 -15.53 9.66
N GLN A 90 13.61 -16.55 8.92
CA GLN A 90 14.44 -17.62 9.49
C GLN A 90 15.91 -17.54 9.09
N GLU A 91 16.22 -16.88 7.98
CA GLU A 91 17.58 -16.76 7.49
C GLU A 91 18.20 -15.42 7.85
N GLU A 92 19.47 -15.45 8.26
CA GLU A 92 20.24 -14.24 8.54
C GLU A 92 20.45 -13.43 7.26
N ASN A 93 20.15 -12.14 7.34
CA ASN A 93 20.44 -11.19 6.28
C ASN A 93 21.96 -11.19 6.00
N THR A 94 22.34 -11.39 4.75
CA THR A 94 23.74 -11.46 4.29
C THR A 94 24.45 -10.09 4.30
N GLY A 95 23.79 -9.06 4.85
CA GLY A 95 24.26 -7.67 4.85
C GLY A 95 23.82 -6.86 3.63
N GLU A 96 22.90 -7.40 2.82
CA GLU A 96 22.38 -6.74 1.61
C GLU A 96 21.33 -5.68 1.92
N ILE A 97 20.62 -5.82 3.03
CA ILE A 97 19.57 -4.91 3.49
C ILE A 97 19.97 -4.37 4.88
N ASP A 98 19.56 -3.14 5.21
CA ASP A 98 19.69 -2.65 6.58
C ASP A 98 18.82 -3.48 7.54
N GLU A 99 19.39 -3.92 8.67
CA GLU A 99 18.72 -4.84 9.60
C GLU A 99 17.51 -4.17 10.29
N GLU A 100 17.61 -2.90 10.65
CA GLU A 100 16.52 -2.15 11.28
C GLU A 100 15.37 -1.94 10.29
N GLU A 101 15.69 -1.61 9.03
CA GLU A 101 14.68 -1.50 7.97
C GLU A 101 13.98 -2.83 7.70
N LEU A 102 14.72 -3.94 7.65
CA LEU A 102 14.17 -5.28 7.44
C LEU A 102 13.26 -5.70 8.61
N GLU A 103 13.70 -5.51 9.86
CA GLU A 103 12.89 -5.81 11.05
C GLU A 103 11.59 -5.01 11.08
N SER A 104 11.68 -3.70 10.79
CA SER A 104 10.52 -2.81 10.72
C SER A 104 9.52 -3.27 9.65
N PHE A 105 10.03 -3.69 8.48
CA PHE A 105 9.21 -4.21 7.40
C PHE A 105 8.52 -5.53 7.77
N LEU A 106 9.26 -6.49 8.32
CA LEU A 106 8.71 -7.78 8.76
C LEU A 106 7.68 -7.60 9.88
N TYR A 107 7.91 -6.68 10.81
CA TYR A 107 6.94 -6.31 11.84
C TYR A 107 5.66 -5.71 11.23
N ALA A 108 5.80 -4.81 10.24
CA ALA A 108 4.66 -4.22 9.55
C ALA A 108 3.82 -5.28 8.81
N ILE A 109 4.47 -6.21 8.11
CA ILE A 109 3.81 -7.32 7.42
C ILE A 109 3.06 -8.21 8.44
N ALA A 110 3.68 -8.54 9.57
CA ALA A 110 3.07 -9.35 10.62
C ALA A 110 1.84 -8.68 11.27
N LYS A 111 1.85 -7.34 11.38
CA LYS A 111 0.68 -6.56 11.84
C LYS A 111 -0.50 -6.65 10.86
N GLY A 112 -0.19 -6.89 9.58
CA GLY A 112 -1.16 -7.08 8.50
C GLY A 112 -1.80 -5.79 8.01
N ASN A 113 -2.53 -5.89 6.91
CA ASN A 113 -3.21 -4.75 6.29
C ASN A 113 -4.26 -4.13 7.24
N VAL A 114 -4.49 -2.83 7.06
CA VAL A 114 -5.53 -2.08 7.79
C VAL A 114 -6.94 -2.52 7.40
N PHE A 115 -7.13 -2.99 6.17
CA PHE A 115 -8.33 -3.66 5.64
C PHE A 115 -7.94 -4.61 4.49
N ASN A 116 -8.86 -5.48 4.06
CA ASN A 116 -8.64 -6.33 2.89
C ASN A 116 -8.70 -5.52 1.57
N PHE A 117 -7.55 -5.33 0.91
CA PHE A 117 -7.45 -4.58 -0.34
C PHE A 117 -8.21 -5.21 -1.52
N GLN A 118 -8.58 -6.49 -1.44
CA GLN A 118 -9.39 -7.13 -2.47
C GLN A 118 -10.79 -6.50 -2.59
N THR A 119 -11.28 -5.88 -1.51
CA THR A 119 -12.61 -5.22 -1.47
C THR A 119 -12.70 -3.98 -2.37
N ILE A 120 -11.57 -3.42 -2.79
CA ILE A 120 -11.50 -2.19 -3.61
C ILE A 120 -11.02 -2.45 -5.05
N LEU A 121 -10.78 -3.70 -5.45
CA LEU A 121 -10.24 -4.06 -6.78
C LEU A 121 -11.10 -3.61 -7.97
N HIS A 122 -12.40 -3.46 -7.76
CA HIS A 122 -13.35 -3.02 -8.77
C HIS A 122 -13.24 -1.51 -9.09
N LEU A 123 -12.43 -0.77 -8.33
CA LEU A 123 -12.27 0.67 -8.46
C LEU A 123 -11.07 1.03 -9.34
N PRO A 124 -11.02 2.23 -9.93
CA PRO A 124 -9.83 2.75 -10.60
C PRO A 124 -8.61 2.78 -9.67
N VAL A 125 -7.41 2.54 -10.21
CA VAL A 125 -6.14 2.49 -9.45
C VAL A 125 -5.91 3.72 -8.59
N ALA A 126 -6.15 4.92 -9.14
CA ALA A 126 -5.99 6.16 -8.39
C ALA A 126 -6.87 6.19 -7.14
N VAL A 127 -8.10 5.65 -7.24
CA VAL A 127 -9.04 5.56 -6.12
C VAL A 127 -8.59 4.51 -5.12
N GLN A 128 -8.07 3.37 -5.61
CA GLN A 128 -7.54 2.32 -4.74
C GLN A 128 -6.38 2.85 -3.88
N ASN A 129 -5.40 3.48 -4.52
CA ASN A 129 -4.20 4.00 -3.86
C ASN A 129 -4.55 5.08 -2.85
N ASP A 130 -5.40 6.06 -3.21
CA ASP A 130 -5.82 7.11 -2.26
C ASP A 130 -6.60 6.55 -1.06
N THR A 131 -7.41 5.50 -1.28
CA THR A 131 -8.14 4.82 -0.20
C THR A 131 -7.17 4.10 0.74
N ILE A 132 -6.17 3.41 0.21
CA ILE A 132 -5.12 2.73 0.99
C ILE A 132 -4.34 3.76 1.81
N ASP A 133 -3.86 4.83 1.17
CA ASP A 133 -3.09 5.90 1.82
C ASP A 133 -3.88 6.53 2.96
N PHE A 134 -5.16 6.80 2.73
CA PHE A 134 -6.03 7.37 3.76
C PHE A 134 -6.10 6.48 5.00
N TYR A 135 -6.45 5.19 4.85
CA TYR A 135 -6.64 4.32 6.01
C TYR A 135 -5.32 3.92 6.67
N GLN A 136 -4.23 3.78 5.91
CA GLN A 136 -2.90 3.55 6.48
C GLN A 136 -2.45 4.75 7.32
N MET A 137 -2.58 5.98 6.79
CA MET A 137 -2.27 7.19 7.53
C MET A 137 -3.18 7.35 8.76
N PHE A 138 -4.48 7.11 8.59
CA PHE A 138 -5.44 7.15 9.70
C PHE A 138 -5.04 6.19 10.83
N ALA A 139 -4.71 4.93 10.50
CA ALA A 139 -4.27 3.94 11.48
C ALA A 139 -2.95 4.32 12.15
N ARG A 140 -2.01 4.93 11.40
CA ARG A 140 -0.75 5.44 11.93
C ARG A 140 -0.95 6.60 12.90
N ILE A 141 -1.74 7.60 12.52
CA ILE A 141 -2.09 8.74 13.39
C ILE A 141 -2.78 8.23 14.64
N TRP A 142 -3.77 7.35 14.51
CA TRP A 142 -4.45 6.75 15.66
C TRP A 142 -3.48 6.06 16.63
N SER A 143 -2.52 5.31 16.09
CA SER A 143 -1.59 4.51 16.91
C SER A 143 -0.52 5.36 17.58
N SER A 144 -0.01 6.41 16.92
CA SER A 144 1.18 7.14 17.37
C SER A 144 0.89 8.57 17.85
N HIS A 145 -0.05 9.27 17.21
CA HIS A 145 -0.33 10.69 17.47
C HIS A 145 -1.85 10.98 17.40
N PRO A 146 -2.67 10.34 18.26
CA PRO A 146 -4.13 10.43 18.17
C PRO A 146 -4.66 11.89 18.27
N GLN A 147 -3.90 12.79 18.90
CA GLN A 147 -4.20 14.23 18.95
C GLN A 147 -4.30 14.91 17.58
N TRP A 148 -3.67 14.35 16.53
CA TRP A 148 -3.71 14.92 15.18
C TRP A 148 -4.91 14.43 14.36
N LEU A 149 -5.69 13.48 14.88
CA LEU A 149 -6.80 12.87 14.16
C LEU A 149 -7.84 13.90 13.71
N THR A 150 -8.19 14.85 14.58
CA THR A 150 -9.17 15.90 14.26
C THR A 150 -8.69 16.80 13.13
N LEU A 151 -7.39 17.13 13.10
CA LEU A 151 -6.78 17.93 12.02
C LEU A 151 -6.75 17.16 10.71
N TYR A 152 -6.40 15.87 10.77
CA TYR A 152 -6.39 15.00 9.60
C TYR A 152 -7.81 14.85 8.99
N LEU A 153 -8.82 14.66 9.85
CA LEU A 153 -10.22 14.54 9.45
C LEU A 153 -10.86 15.87 9.00
N ALA A 154 -10.30 17.01 9.37
CA ALA A 154 -10.77 18.31 8.91
C ALA A 154 -10.44 18.55 7.42
N GLN A 155 -9.55 17.75 6.83
CA GLN A 155 -9.23 17.82 5.41
C GLN A 155 -10.43 17.33 4.60
N HIS A 156 -11.01 18.21 3.77
CA HIS A 156 -12.13 17.86 2.90
C HIS A 156 -11.71 16.82 1.86
N ARG A 157 -12.01 15.53 2.13
CA ARG A 157 -11.68 14.42 1.24
C ARG A 157 -12.88 13.49 1.09
N ALA A 158 -13.15 13.06 -0.14
CA ALA A 158 -14.05 11.94 -0.41
C ALA A 158 -13.25 10.64 -0.29
N VAL A 159 -13.68 9.73 0.60
CA VAL A 159 -13.03 8.44 0.80
C VAL A 159 -14.08 7.35 0.69
N ILE A 160 -13.73 6.25 0.03
CA ILE A 160 -14.54 5.04 -0.03
C ILE A 160 -14.36 4.29 1.29
N ILE A 161 -15.43 3.64 1.77
CA ILE A 161 -15.34 2.75 2.91
C ILE A 161 -15.31 1.31 2.38
N PRO A 162 -14.14 0.65 2.37
CA PRO A 162 -14.01 -0.75 1.99
C PRO A 162 -14.96 -1.63 2.79
N ASP A 163 -15.59 -2.61 2.13
CA ASP A 163 -16.47 -3.55 2.83
C ASP A 163 -15.66 -4.61 3.59
N ASP A 164 -15.06 -4.17 4.70
CA ASP A 164 -14.17 -4.98 5.53
C ASP A 164 -14.60 -4.90 6.99
N ALA A 165 -14.92 -6.07 7.58
CA ALA A 165 -15.44 -6.14 8.94
C ALA A 165 -14.40 -5.74 10.01
N LYS A 166 -13.10 -5.91 9.75
CA LYS A 166 -12.01 -5.48 10.66
C LYS A 166 -11.92 -3.96 10.64
N LEU A 167 -11.94 -3.36 9.45
CA LEU A 167 -11.94 -1.92 9.25
C LEU A 167 -13.17 -1.26 9.89
N HIS A 168 -14.37 -1.77 9.63
CA HIS A 168 -15.60 -1.22 10.22
C HIS A 168 -15.54 -1.20 11.76
N ARG A 169 -15.06 -2.28 12.38
CA ARG A 169 -14.87 -2.36 13.84
C ARG A 169 -13.83 -1.36 14.33
N ASN A 170 -12.72 -1.22 13.59
CA ASN A 170 -11.66 -0.28 13.92
C ASN A 170 -12.14 1.17 13.82
N LEU A 171 -12.83 1.54 12.74
CA LEU A 171 -13.41 2.87 12.57
C LEU A 171 -14.36 3.20 13.72
N LEU A 172 -15.28 2.29 14.04
CA LEU A 172 -16.18 2.43 15.19
C LEU A 172 -15.42 2.72 16.49
N ARG A 173 -14.38 1.94 16.77
CA ARG A 173 -13.54 2.11 17.96
C ARG A 173 -12.83 3.47 17.94
N TRP A 174 -12.24 3.85 16.82
CA TRP A 174 -11.47 5.08 16.66
C TRP A 174 -12.35 6.32 16.81
N TYR A 175 -13.51 6.36 16.16
CA TYR A 175 -14.44 7.47 16.28
C TYR A 175 -15.02 7.60 17.69
N SER A 176 -15.38 6.48 18.32
CA SER A 176 -15.93 6.48 19.68
C SER A 176 -14.89 6.94 20.71
N ALA A 177 -13.65 6.47 20.61
CA ALA A 177 -12.59 6.81 21.55
C ALA A 177 -12.00 8.20 21.30
N GLY A 178 -12.05 8.72 20.06
CA GLY A 178 -11.61 10.06 19.71
C GLY A 178 -12.50 11.19 20.26
N ARG A 179 -13.63 10.86 20.92
CA ARG A 179 -14.69 11.82 21.30
C ARG A 179 -15.02 12.78 20.16
N LEU A 180 -14.93 12.27 18.94
CA LEU A 180 -15.40 12.95 17.76
C LEU A 180 -16.91 12.82 17.85
N ASP A 181 -17.57 13.79 18.49
CA ASP A 181 -19.03 13.88 18.59
C ASP A 181 -19.60 14.03 17.17
N ILE A 182 -19.67 12.92 16.46
CA ILE A 182 -20.29 12.76 15.16
C ILE A 182 -21.44 11.76 15.37
N PRO A 183 -22.60 12.23 15.88
CA PRO A 183 -23.77 11.39 16.11
C PRO A 183 -24.16 10.56 14.88
N GLU A 184 -23.93 11.12 13.69
CA GLU A 184 -24.22 10.51 12.40
C GLU A 184 -23.40 9.24 12.14
N LEU A 185 -22.21 9.10 12.75
CA LEU A 185 -21.33 7.93 12.60
C LEU A 185 -21.85 6.72 13.37
N LEU A 186 -22.56 6.92 14.49
CA LEU A 186 -23.14 5.85 15.29
C LEU A 186 -24.35 5.23 14.57
N ASP A 187 -25.27 6.06 14.08
CA ASP A 187 -26.40 5.62 13.26
C ASP A 187 -25.93 4.98 11.95
N TYR A 188 -24.86 5.52 11.37
CA TYR A 188 -24.25 4.97 10.16
C TYR A 188 -23.58 3.61 10.40
N ALA A 189 -22.87 3.43 11.51
CA ALA A 189 -22.30 2.14 11.87
C ALA A 189 -23.34 1.08 12.22
N GLN A 190 -24.49 1.49 12.77
CA GLN A 190 -25.64 0.60 12.92
C GLN A 190 -26.26 0.22 11.57
N SER A 191 -26.27 1.14 10.60
CA SER A 191 -26.75 0.88 9.22
C SER A 191 -25.85 -0.08 8.43
N TRP A 192 -24.55 -0.17 8.76
CA TRP A 192 -23.62 -1.10 8.12
C TRP A 192 -24.00 -2.57 8.28
N ARG A 193 -24.72 -2.93 9.35
CA ARG A 193 -25.28 -4.28 9.55
C ARG A 193 -26.40 -4.64 8.57
N LYS A 194 -26.96 -3.68 7.82
CA LYS A 194 -28.22 -3.85 7.08
C LYS A 194 -28.14 -3.66 5.55
N LEU A 195 -27.04 -3.19 4.96
CA LEU A 195 -26.98 -2.84 3.52
C LEU A 195 -25.84 -3.55 2.75
N ASN A 196 -26.19 -4.07 1.57
CA ASN A 196 -25.32 -4.73 0.57
C ASN A 196 -24.26 -3.77 -0.03
N LEU A 197 -23.12 -4.35 -0.44
CA LEU A 197 -21.86 -3.70 -0.88
C LEU A 197 -22.00 -2.56 -1.91
N ILE A 198 -23.01 -2.59 -2.78
CA ILE A 198 -23.03 -1.77 -4.00
C ILE A 198 -23.48 -0.31 -3.74
N MET A 199 -23.91 0.05 -2.53
CA MET A 199 -24.46 1.39 -2.23
C MET A 199 -23.72 2.21 -1.15
N LYS A 200 -22.60 1.76 -0.59
CA LYS A 200 -21.95 2.45 0.53
C LYS A 200 -20.92 3.50 0.08
N MET A 201 -21.37 4.48 -0.68
CA MET A 201 -20.60 5.71 -0.91
C MET A 201 -20.98 6.73 0.17
N ARG A 202 -20.10 7.02 1.14
CA ARG A 202 -20.36 8.13 2.07
C ARG A 202 -19.07 8.75 2.60
N LEU A 203 -18.87 9.99 2.17
CA LEU A 203 -17.89 10.94 2.67
C LEU A 203 -17.93 11.00 4.21
N ILE A 204 -16.77 10.86 4.83
CA ILE A 204 -16.55 11.27 6.21
C ILE A 204 -16.43 12.79 6.19
N MET A 205 -17.57 13.49 6.24
CA MET A 205 -17.59 14.95 6.27
C MET A 205 -17.68 15.43 7.71
N ASN A 206 -16.60 16.04 8.20
CA ASN A 206 -16.59 16.73 9.49
C ASN A 206 -17.21 18.14 9.41
N THR A 207 -18.27 18.35 8.62
CA THR A 207 -18.90 19.68 8.52
C THR A 207 -20.42 19.64 8.48
N ARG A 208 -21.04 20.43 9.36
CA ARG A 208 -22.47 20.74 9.42
C ARG A 208 -22.96 21.59 8.21
N ASN A 209 -22.34 21.48 7.03
CA ASN A 209 -22.57 22.43 5.93
C ASN A 209 -22.93 21.72 4.62
N ALA A 210 -24.21 21.79 4.24
CA ALA A 210 -24.79 21.19 3.04
C ALA A 210 -24.10 21.61 1.73
N SER A 211 -23.48 22.80 1.68
CA SER A 211 -22.71 23.28 0.52
C SER A 211 -21.47 22.41 0.23
N ILE A 212 -20.87 21.82 1.26
CA ILE A 212 -19.66 21.00 1.13
C ILE A 212 -20.03 19.60 0.60
N VAL A 213 -21.25 19.12 0.88
CA VAL A 213 -21.78 17.85 0.35
C VAL A 213 -21.84 17.89 -1.17
N GLU A 214 -22.39 18.97 -1.73
CA GLU A 214 -22.50 19.16 -3.18
C GLU A 214 -21.13 19.36 -3.84
N LYS A 215 -20.21 20.08 -3.20
CA LYS A 215 -18.83 20.19 -3.68
C LYS A 215 -18.11 18.85 -3.68
N ALA A 216 -18.34 18.02 -2.67
CA ALA A 216 -17.73 16.69 -2.59
C ALA A 216 -18.28 15.71 -3.63
N LYS A 217 -19.59 15.77 -3.92
CA LYS A 217 -20.19 15.04 -5.05
C LYS A 217 -19.56 15.46 -6.38
N ALA A 218 -19.40 16.76 -6.60
CA ALA A 218 -18.75 17.29 -7.79
C ALA A 218 -17.27 16.88 -7.88
N CYS A 219 -16.54 16.88 -6.75
CA CYS A 219 -15.16 16.40 -6.69
C CYS A 219 -15.05 14.91 -7.03
N TRP A 220 -15.98 14.08 -6.57
CA TRP A 220 -16.04 12.66 -6.90
C TRP A 220 -16.38 12.43 -8.38
N GLN A 221 -17.38 13.14 -8.92
CA GLN A 221 -17.71 13.06 -10.35
C GLN A 221 -16.52 13.47 -11.23
N ASN A 222 -15.79 14.50 -10.85
CA ASN A 222 -14.54 14.87 -11.52
C ASN A 222 -13.46 13.80 -11.34
N PHE A 223 -13.24 13.26 -10.14
CA PHE A 223 -12.21 12.24 -9.89
C PHE A 223 -12.48 10.92 -10.63
N VAL A 224 -13.72 10.46 -10.67
CA VAL A 224 -14.14 9.25 -11.42
C VAL A 224 -14.00 9.44 -12.92
N THR A 225 -14.23 10.65 -13.44
CA THR A 225 -14.14 10.93 -14.88
C THR A 225 -12.73 11.27 -15.35
N THR A 226 -11.87 11.80 -14.48
CA THR A 226 -10.56 12.36 -14.89
C THR A 226 -9.35 11.74 -14.18
N GLY A 227 -9.53 10.98 -13.10
CA GLY A 227 -8.45 10.39 -12.31
C GLY A 227 -7.60 11.37 -11.51
N ALA A 228 -7.88 12.68 -11.54
CA ALA A 228 -7.09 13.71 -10.87
C ALA A 228 -7.57 13.96 -9.43
N SER A 229 -6.74 13.61 -8.45
CA SER A 229 -6.94 14.02 -7.05
C SER A 229 -6.64 15.52 -6.90
N ILE A 230 -7.45 16.22 -6.10
CA ILE A 230 -7.18 17.62 -5.75
C ILE A 230 -5.88 17.65 -4.93
N PRO A 231 -4.87 18.46 -5.32
CA PRO A 231 -3.61 18.48 -4.60
C PRO A 231 -3.86 18.95 -3.16
N PRO A 232 -3.11 18.41 -2.17
CA PRO A 232 -3.19 18.91 -0.80
C PRO A 232 -2.89 20.41 -0.79
N PRO A 233 -3.53 21.21 0.09
CA PRO A 233 -3.20 22.61 0.22
C PRO A 233 -1.70 22.73 0.53
N ARG A 234 -0.98 23.47 -0.33
CA ARG A 234 0.43 23.83 -0.11
C ARG A 234 0.54 24.67 1.15
N ARG A 235 0.66 24.03 2.30
CA ARG A 235 1.31 24.49 3.54
C ARG A 235 0.99 23.51 4.66
N MET A 236 1.91 22.57 4.84
CA MET A 236 2.34 22.02 6.13
C MET A 236 3.62 21.21 5.81
N LEU A 237 4.68 21.96 5.48
CA LEU A 237 6.05 21.59 5.81
C LEU A 237 6.35 22.23 7.17
#